data_AF-A0AAV3RT82-F1
#
_entry.id   AF-A0AAV3RT82-F1
#
_cell.length_a   1.000
_cell.length_b   1.000
_cell.length_c   1.000
_cell.angle_alpha   90.00
_cell.angle_beta   90.00
_cell.angle_gamma   90.00
#
_symmetry.space_group_name_H-M   'P 1'
#
loop_
_entity.id
_entity.type
_entity.pdbx_description
1 polymer ?
#
loop_
_entity_poly.entity_id
_entity_poly.type
_entity_poly.pdbx_seq_one_letter_code
_entity_poly.pdbx_strand_id
1 'polypeptide(L)'
;MATYVKITKDDVGNSMDISKYRSMIGSFLYLTTSRPDIAHLVGHIDIRRHFIRELVEDRLVTLEHVSRERQLADIFTKGLDVNQFEYLRVALGLCTSEQ
;
A
#
# COMPACT_ATOMS: atom_id res chain seq x y z
N MET A 1 2.39 -25.20 -17.72
CA MET A 1 1.52 -24.46 -18.67
C MET A 1 1.31 -23.06 -18.11
N ALA A 2 1.97 -22.05 -18.66
CA ALA A 2 1.85 -20.68 -18.17
C ALA A 2 0.55 -20.05 -18.71
N THR A 3 -0.35 -19.70 -17.80
CA THR A 3 -1.60 -18.98 -18.10
C THR A 3 -1.28 -17.54 -18.52
N TYR A 4 -1.39 -17.26 -19.82
CA TYR A 4 -1.34 -15.91 -20.37
C TYR A 4 -2.65 -15.18 -20.04
N VAL A 5 -2.65 -14.46 -18.91
CA VAL A 5 -3.75 -13.55 -18.56
C VAL A 5 -3.67 -12.33 -19.49
N LYS A 6 -4.62 -12.22 -20.43
CA LYS A 6 -4.82 -11.01 -21.24
C LYS A 6 -5.28 -9.89 -20.30
N ILE A 7 -4.40 -8.92 -20.07
CA ILE A 7 -4.73 -7.69 -19.35
C ILE A 7 -5.75 -6.93 -20.21
N THR A 8 -6.95 -6.77 -19.67
CA THR A 8 -8.04 -5.97 -20.25
C THR A 8 -7.59 -4.54 -20.49
N LYS A 9 -7.97 -4.00 -21.66
CA LYS A 9 -7.71 -2.61 -22.04
C LYS A 9 -8.65 -1.70 -21.24
N ASP A 10 -8.10 -0.61 -20.71
CA ASP A 10 -8.89 0.52 -20.22
C ASP A 10 -9.59 1.20 -21.41
N ASP A 11 -10.77 1.80 -21.18
CA ASP A 11 -11.65 2.41 -22.20
C ASP A 11 -11.04 3.66 -22.90
N VAL A 12 -9.82 4.03 -22.50
CA VAL A 12 -9.02 5.10 -23.10
C VAL A 12 -7.78 4.44 -23.66
N GLY A 13 -7.77 4.20 -24.98
CA GLY A 13 -6.79 3.40 -25.72
C GLY A 13 -5.34 3.92 -25.74
N ASN A 14 -4.77 4.27 -24.59
CA ASN A 14 -3.33 4.44 -24.46
C ASN A 14 -2.72 3.07 -24.13
N SER A 15 -2.07 2.45 -25.12
CA SER A 15 -1.37 1.19 -24.91
C SER A 15 -0.25 1.43 -23.89
N MET A 16 -0.43 0.98 -22.65
CA MET A 16 0.66 0.94 -21.69
C MET A 16 1.72 0.00 -22.28
N ASP A 17 2.81 0.60 -22.77
CA ASP A 17 3.80 -0.10 -23.57
C ASP A 17 4.36 -1.27 -22.76
N ILE A 18 4.03 -2.49 -23.17
CA ILE A 18 4.41 -3.74 -22.50
C ILE A 18 5.93 -3.80 -22.34
N SER A 19 6.66 -3.17 -23.26
CA SER A 19 8.11 -3.02 -23.19
C SER A 19 8.55 -2.23 -21.94
N LYS A 20 7.88 -1.12 -21.62
CA LYS A 20 8.17 -0.28 -20.46
C LYS A 20 7.84 -0.99 -19.15
N TYR A 21 6.73 -1.73 -19.09
CA TYR A 21 6.38 -2.53 -17.92
C TYR A 21 7.38 -3.68 -17.68
N ARG A 22 7.76 -4.41 -18.74
CA ARG A 22 8.79 -5.46 -18.64
C ARG A 22 10.16 -4.91 -18.25
N SER A 23 10.53 -3.73 -18.76
CA SER A 23 11.76 -3.03 -18.39
C SER A 23 11.76 -2.63 -16.91
N MET A 24 10.64 -2.10 -16.40
CA MET A 24 10.48 -1.73 -14.99
C MET A 24 10.56 -2.94 -14.06
N ILE A 25 9.95 -4.07 -14.43
CA ILE A 25 10.09 -5.31 -13.66
C ILE A 25 11.53 -5.82 -13.70
N GLY A 26 12.20 -5.77 -14.86
CA GLY A 26 13.59 -6.19 -15.00
C GLY A 26 14.56 -5.37 -14.15
N SER A 27 14.39 -4.05 -14.12
CA SER A 27 15.22 -3.17 -13.28
C SER A 27 14.96 -3.40 -11.79
N PHE A 28 13.70 -3.63 -11.41
CA PHE A 28 13.35 -3.95 -10.03
C PHE A 28 13.95 -5.29 -9.60
N LEU A 29 13.81 -6.34 -10.42
CA LEU A 29 14.40 -7.67 -10.19
C LEU A 29 15.93 -7.63 -10.08
N TYR A 30 16.58 -6.82 -10.93
CA TYR A 30 18.02 -6.59 -10.86
C TYR A 30 18.43 -5.94 -9.54
N LEU A 31 17.67 -4.93 -9.09
CA LEU A 31 17.89 -4.30 -7.79
C LEU A 31 17.67 -5.28 -6.63
N THR A 32 16.65 -6.13 -6.67
CA THR A 32 16.40 -7.16 -5.63
C THR A 32 17.54 -8.18 -5.57
N THR A 33 18.11 -8.54 -6.72
CA THR A 33 19.19 -9.55 -6.80
C THR A 33 20.55 -8.98 -6.38
N SER A 34 20.80 -7.71 -6.70
CA SER A 34 22.08 -7.03 -6.40
C SER A 34 22.14 -6.38 -5.02
N ARG A 35 20.99 -6.13 -4.39
CA ARG A 35 20.86 -5.45 -3.09
C ARG A 35 20.04 -6.28 -2.09
N PRO A 36 20.67 -7.22 -1.37
CA PRO A 36 19.97 -8.07 -0.40
C PRO A 36 19.36 -7.28 0.77
N ASP A 37 19.90 -6.08 1.06
CA ASP A 37 19.38 -5.12 2.03
C ASP A 37 17.97 -4.63 1.68
N ILE A 38 17.66 -4.42 0.40
CA ILE A 38 16.35 -3.98 -0.06
C ILE A 38 15.46 -5.19 -0.42
N ALA A 39 16.06 -6.30 -0.82
CA ALA A 39 15.36 -7.52 -1.21
C ALA A 39 14.41 -8.04 -0.13
N HIS A 40 14.87 -8.08 1.12
CA HIS A 40 14.06 -8.51 2.24
C HIS A 40 12.87 -7.59 2.51
N LEU A 41 13.07 -6.27 2.41
CA LEU A 41 12.00 -5.29 2.62
C LEU A 41 10.94 -5.38 1.50
N VAL A 42 11.38 -5.47 0.25
CA VAL A 42 10.52 -5.62 -0.92
C VAL A 42 9.71 -6.91 -0.83
N GLY A 43 10.35 -8.05 -0.57
CA GLY A 43 9.66 -9.33 -0.43
C GLY A 43 8.60 -9.29 0.68
N HIS A 44 8.90 -8.63 1.79
CA HIS A 44 7.95 -8.49 2.90
C HIS A 44 6.74 -7.60 2.54
N ILE A 45 6.96 -6.51 1.77
CA ILE A 45 5.87 -5.67 1.24
C ILE A 45 5.03 -6.48 0.24
N ASP A 46 5.65 -7.23 -0.66
CA ASP A 46 4.98 -8.04 -1.67
C ASP A 46 4.11 -9.13 -1.03
N ILE A 47 4.64 -9.87 -0.05
CA ILE A 47 3.88 -10.89 0.70
C ILE A 47 2.66 -10.27 1.37
N ARG A 48 2.83 -9.17 2.11
CA ARG A 48 1.73 -8.50 2.81
C ARG A 48 0.67 -7.98 1.84
N ARG A 49 1.09 -7.43 0.70
CA ARG A 49 0.18 -6.96 -0.35
C ARG A 49 -0.64 -8.10 -0.93
N HIS A 50 0.00 -9.22 -1.26
CA HIS A 50 -0.69 -10.40 -1.80
C HIS A 50 -1.69 -10.96 -0.79
N PHE A 51 -1.29 -11.11 0.47
CA PHE A 51 -2.15 -11.58 1.54
C PHE A 51 -3.39 -10.69 1.75
N ILE A 52 -3.21 -9.36 1.82
CA ILE A 52 -4.35 -8.43 1.97
C ILE A 52 -5.29 -8.53 0.75
N ARG A 53 -4.74 -8.68 -0.46
CA ARG A 53 -5.57 -8.83 -1.66
C ARG A 53 -6.41 -10.11 -1.62
N GLU A 54 -5.83 -11.23 -1.20
CA GLU A 54 -6.57 -12.50 -1.03
C GLU A 54 -7.71 -12.34 -0.03
N LEU A 55 -7.48 -11.71 1.13
CA LEU A 55 -8.53 -11.44 2.11
C LEU A 55 -9.67 -10.56 1.58
N VAL A 56 -9.36 -9.63 0.68
CA VAL A 56 -10.36 -8.78 0.02
C VAL A 56 -11.14 -9.53 -1.06
N GLU A 57 -10.46 -10.37 -1.84
CA GLU A 57 -11.09 -11.25 -2.85
C GLU A 57 -12.04 -12.26 -2.20
N ASP A 58 -11.64 -12.84 -1.06
CA ASP A 58 -12.45 -13.75 -0.25
C ASP A 58 -13.57 -13.04 0.54
N ARG A 59 -13.69 -11.71 0.40
CA ARG A 59 -14.65 -10.85 1.12
C ARG A 59 -14.59 -10.96 2.64
N LEU A 60 -13.44 -11.38 3.18
CA LEU A 60 -13.18 -11.43 4.62
C LEU A 60 -12.84 -10.05 5.17
N VAL A 61 -12.30 -9.16 4.32
CA VAL A 61 -11.95 -7.79 4.67
C VAL A 61 -12.46 -6.83 3.60
N THR A 62 -13.08 -5.72 4.01
CA THR A 62 -13.44 -4.61 3.13
C THR A 62 -12.43 -3.48 3.27
N LEU A 63 -12.08 -2.84 2.15
CA LEU A 63 -11.22 -1.66 2.14
C LEU A 63 -12.10 -0.41 2.03
N GLU A 64 -12.04 0.44 3.05
CA GLU A 64 -12.70 1.74 3.05
C GLU A 64 -11.66 2.85 2.96
N HIS A 65 -11.97 3.89 2.18
CA HIS A 65 -11.11 5.05 2.07
C HIS A 65 -11.24 5.93 3.32
N VAL A 66 -10.10 6.22 3.94
CA VAL A 66 -10.00 7.21 5.03
C VAL A 66 -9.30 8.44 4.47
N SER A 67 -9.90 9.63 4.68
CA SER A 67 -9.27 10.89 4.28
C SER A 67 -7.98 11.14 5.09
N ARG A 68 -7.04 11.90 4.53
CA ARG A 68 -5.72 12.12 5.14
C ARG A 68 -5.81 12.73 6.54
N GLU A 69 -6.78 13.62 6.76
CA GLU A 69 -6.98 14.31 8.02
C GLU A 69 -7.55 13.39 9.11
N ARG A 70 -8.14 12.25 8.74
CA ARG A 70 -8.80 11.30 9.65
C ARG A 70 -8.02 10.01 9.83
N GLN A 71 -6.84 9.90 9.22
CA GLN A 71 -6.02 8.71 9.29
C GLN A 71 -5.36 8.58 10.68
N LEU A 72 -6.05 7.92 11.62
CA LEU A 72 -5.58 7.73 13.00
C LEU A 72 -4.16 7.16 13.10
N ALA A 73 -3.77 6.29 12.17
CA ALA A 73 -2.42 5.71 12.11
C ALA A 73 -1.30 6.76 11.95
N ASP A 74 -1.62 7.97 11.47
CA ASP A 74 -0.64 9.04 11.30
C ASP A 74 -0.01 9.47 12.63
N ILE A 75 -0.72 9.35 13.75
CA ILE A 75 -0.18 9.67 15.08
C ILE A 75 1.04 8.83 15.45
N PHE A 76 1.14 7.60 14.92
CA PHE A 76 2.23 6.68 15.20
C PHE A 76 3.34 6.69 14.14
N THR A 77 3.08 7.28 12.98
CA THR A 77 3.94 7.12 11.79
C THR A 77 4.48 8.44 11.26
N LYS A 78 3.96 9.59 11.73
CA LYS A 78 4.34 10.92 11.24
C LYS A 78 4.63 11.88 12.39
N GLY A 79 5.52 12.84 12.15
CA GLY A 79 5.64 14.04 12.98
C GLY A 79 4.54 15.03 12.60
N LEU A 80 3.49 15.10 13.40
CA LEU A 80 2.30 15.93 13.16
C LEU A 80 2.45 17.32 13.78
N ASP A 81 1.75 18.31 13.22
CA ASP A 81 1.57 19.58 13.91
C ASP A 81 0.63 19.42 15.12
N VAL A 82 0.68 20.39 16.03
CA VAL A 82 -0.05 20.33 17.31
C VAL A 82 -1.55 20.18 17.10
N ASN A 83 -2.15 20.84 16.11
CA ASN A 83 -3.60 20.79 15.90
C ASN A 83 -4.03 19.42 15.38
N GLN A 84 -3.29 18.88 14.40
CA GLN A 84 -3.56 17.55 13.87
C GLN A 84 -3.30 16.46 14.91
N PHE A 85 -2.26 16.61 15.72
CA PHE A 85 -1.98 15.69 16.82
C PHE A 85 -3.09 15.68 17.88
N GLU A 86 -3.53 16.85 18.35
CA GLU A 86 -4.63 16.97 19.32
C GLU A 86 -5.94 16.38 18.77
N TYR A 87 -6.27 16.67 17.50
CA TYR A 87 -7.43 16.08 16.84
C TYR A 87 -7.38 14.55 16.83
N LEU A 88 -6.27 13.96 16.39
CA LEU A 88 -6.12 12.50 16.35
C LEU A 88 -6.05 11.89 17.75
N ARG A 89 -5.49 12.59 18.74
CA ARG A 89 -5.42 12.14 20.14
C ARG A 89 -6.82 12.02 20.77
N VAL A 90 -7.68 13.00 20.55
CA VAL A 90 -9.09 12.95 20.94
C VAL A 90 -9.81 11.82 20.21
N ALA A 91 -9.62 11.73 18.89
CA ALA A 91 -10.27 10.71 18.05
C ALA A 91 -9.83 9.27 18.40
N LEU A 92 -8.63 9.09 18.95
CA LEU A 92 -8.13 7.80 19.46
C LEU A 92 -8.71 7.45 20.84
N GLY A 93 -9.44 8.37 21.48
CA GLY A 93 -10.03 8.17 22.81
C GLY A 93 -9.03 8.34 23.96
N LEU A 94 -7.90 8.99 23.73
CA LEU A 94 -6.88 9.24 24.77
C LEU A 94 -7.22 10.42 25.68
N CYS A 95 -8.31 11.15 25.42
CA CYS A 95 -8.83 12.14 26.35
C CYS A 95 -9.59 11.46 27.49
N THR A 96 -8.89 11.29 28.61
CA THR A 96 -9.49 11.16 29.93
C THR A 96 -10.29 12.43 30.21
N SER A 97 -11.58 12.27 30.51
CA SER A 97 -12.28 13.27 31.33
C SER A 97 -11.47 13.44 32.61
N GLU A 98 -11.00 14.64 32.88
CA GLU A 98 -10.50 14.98 34.21
C GLU A 98 -11.66 14.85 35.20
N GLN A 99 -11.48 13.97 36.17
CA GLN A 99 -11.96 14.15 37.54
C GLN A 99 -10.78 13.91 38.48
#